data_AF-A0A6N2DE46-F1
#
_entry.id   AF-A0A6N2DE46-F1
#
_cell.length_a   1.000
_cell.length_b   1.000
_cell.length_c   1.000
_cell.angle_alpha   90.00
_cell.angle_beta   90.00
_cell.angle_gamma   90.00
#
_symmetry.space_group_name_H-M   'P 1'
#
loop_
_entity.id
_entity.type
_entity.pdbx_description
1 polymer ?
#
loop_
_entity_poly.entity_id
_entity_poly.type
_entity_poly.pdbx_seq_one_letter_code
_entity_poly.pdbx_strand_id
1 'polypeptide(L)'
;MAAAADRSPLDRLPDPFPEPPDHGVTGADHADLPVEQWVAEERAAQIRRSSIEAGRRKGGLAGAALAGSMLALRDIYEGPPKDQLPIEIEASGEPHDVDRDGISMTVDGVDVSSPPLPRLDPPD
;
A
#
# COMPACT_ATOMS: atom_id res chain seq x y z
N MET A 1 65.52 -1.38 29.56
CA MET A 1 65.26 -1.21 28.12
C MET A 1 63.96 -1.94 27.80
N ALA A 2 62.94 -1.18 27.40
CA ALA A 2 61.61 -1.55 26.88
C ALA A 2 60.75 -2.59 27.63
N ALA A 3 59.79 -2.08 28.42
CA ALA A 3 58.66 -2.82 28.98
C ALA A 3 57.64 -3.18 27.90
N ALA A 4 57.13 -4.42 27.95
CA ALA A 4 56.02 -4.88 27.14
C ALA A 4 54.76 -4.09 27.49
N ALA A 5 54.22 -3.36 26.50
CA ALA A 5 52.96 -2.65 26.64
C ALA A 5 51.80 -3.64 26.55
N ASP A 6 51.27 -3.98 27.71
CA ASP A 6 49.99 -4.65 27.92
C ASP A 6 48.88 -3.80 27.28
N ARG A 7 48.19 -4.35 26.27
CA ARG A 7 47.04 -3.70 25.63
C ARG A 7 45.77 -4.23 26.29
N SER A 8 45.08 -3.37 27.01
CA SER A 8 43.82 -3.69 27.69
C SER A 8 42.79 -4.32 26.74
N PRO A 9 42.04 -5.33 27.18
CA PRO A 9 41.03 -6.03 26.36
C PRO A 9 39.81 -5.16 25.96
N LEU A 10 39.81 -3.88 26.31
CA LEU A 10 38.75 -2.91 26.07
C LEU A 10 38.99 -1.99 24.86
N ASP A 11 40.15 -2.06 24.20
CA ASP A 11 40.46 -1.26 23.00
C ASP A 11 39.96 -1.88 21.68
N ARG A 12 39.26 -3.02 21.74
CA ARG A 12 38.58 -3.60 20.58
C ARG A 12 37.17 -3.01 20.48
N LEU A 13 37.06 -1.84 19.86
CA LEU A 13 35.78 -1.33 19.38
C LEU A 13 35.14 -2.41 18.49
N PRO A 14 33.84 -2.72 18.65
CA PRO A 14 33.14 -3.59 17.72
C PRO A 14 33.20 -2.95 16.32
N ASP A 15 33.35 -3.79 15.29
CA ASP A 15 33.34 -3.33 13.90
C ASP A 15 32.13 -2.41 13.68
N PRO A 16 32.30 -1.28 12.96
CA PRO A 16 31.15 -0.48 12.56
C PRO A 16 30.16 -1.39 11.82
N PHE A 17 28.88 -1.23 12.15
CA PHE A 17 27.78 -1.99 11.55
C PHE A 17 28.00 -2.18 10.04
N PRO A 18 27.71 -3.36 9.48
CA PRO A 18 27.82 -3.58 8.05
C PRO A 18 27.02 -2.49 7.33
N GLU A 19 27.68 -1.82 6.38
CA GLU A 19 27.04 -0.85 5.49
C GLU A 19 25.74 -1.47 4.96
N PRO A 20 24.61 -0.76 5.04
CA PRO A 20 23.38 -1.27 4.47
C PRO A 20 23.60 -1.54 2.98
N PRO A 21 23.03 -2.61 2.42
CA PRO A 21 23.15 -2.88 0.99
C PRO A 21 22.70 -1.64 0.22
N ASP A 22 23.53 -1.23 -0.74
CA ASP A 22 23.17 -0.20 -1.70
C ASP A 22 22.00 -0.73 -2.53
N HIS A 23 20.79 -0.44 -2.07
CA HIS A 23 19.59 -0.54 -2.88
C HIS A 23 19.68 0.58 -3.91
N GLY A 24 20.52 0.35 -4.92
CA GLY A 24 20.57 1.19 -6.10
C GLY A 24 19.13 1.35 -6.57
N VAL A 25 18.61 2.58 -6.50
CA VAL A 25 17.35 2.95 -7.13
C VAL A 25 17.60 2.76 -8.61
N THR A 26 17.30 1.57 -9.12
CA THR A 26 17.19 1.33 -10.55
C THR A 26 16.13 2.30 -11.03
N GLY A 27 16.56 3.36 -11.72
CA GLY A 27 15.66 4.23 -12.45
C GLY A 27 14.83 3.34 -13.35
N ALA A 28 13.54 3.22 -13.04
CA ALA A 28 12.62 2.48 -13.86
C ALA A 28 12.64 3.10 -15.25
N ASP A 29 12.88 2.28 -16.26
CA ASP A 29 12.77 2.68 -17.66
C ASP A 29 11.31 3.10 -17.89
N HIS A 30 11.04 4.41 -17.89
CA HIS A 30 9.69 4.97 -18.04
C HIS A 30 9.15 4.86 -19.49
N ALA A 31 9.82 4.14 -20.39
CA ALA A 31 9.56 4.25 -21.82
C ALA A 31 8.19 3.72 -22.29
N ASP A 32 7.51 2.86 -21.51
CA ASP A 32 6.30 2.14 -21.97
C ASP A 32 5.07 2.26 -21.04
N LEU A 33 4.99 3.29 -20.19
CA LEU A 33 3.83 3.44 -19.29
C LEU A 33 2.57 3.97 -20.03
N PRO A 34 1.36 3.45 -19.74
CA PRO A 34 0.09 4.00 -20.24
C PRO A 34 -0.06 5.49 -19.90
N VAL A 35 -0.59 6.30 -20.82
CA VAL A 35 -0.75 7.78 -20.66
C VAL A 35 -1.43 8.16 -19.34
N GLU A 36 -2.35 7.34 -18.85
CA GLU A 36 -3.05 7.55 -17.57
C GLU A 36 -2.12 7.49 -16.36
N GLN A 37 -1.12 6.59 -16.39
CA GLN A 37 -0.11 6.48 -15.34
C GLN A 37 0.81 7.71 -15.32
N TRP A 38 1.17 8.24 -16.49
CA TRP A 38 1.92 9.50 -16.58
C TRP A 38 1.18 10.67 -15.95
N VAL A 39 -0.13 10.80 -16.21
CA VAL A 39 -0.94 11.88 -15.63
C VAL A 39 -1.07 11.72 -14.11
N ALA A 40 -1.22 10.49 -13.62
CA ALA A 40 -1.26 10.20 -12.20
C ALA A 40 0.07 10.54 -11.50
N GLU A 41 1.19 10.18 -12.12
CA GLU A 41 2.53 10.47 -11.63
C GLU A 41 2.82 11.98 -11.62
N GLU A 42 2.44 12.70 -12.68
CA GLU A 42 2.61 14.16 -12.75
C GLU A 42 1.79 14.87 -11.66
N ARG A 43 0.54 14.41 -11.42
CA ARG A 43 -0.28 14.92 -10.30
C ARG A 43 0.36 14.63 -8.95
N ALA A 44 0.87 13.42 -8.75
CA ALA A 44 1.56 13.07 -7.51
C ALA A 44 2.78 13.97 -7.31
N ALA A 45 3.61 14.16 -8.34
CA ALA A 45 4.77 15.05 -8.32
C ALA A 45 4.39 16.50 -7.98
N GLN A 46 3.28 16.99 -8.53
CA GLN A 46 2.77 18.33 -8.24
C GLN A 46 2.29 18.47 -6.78
N ILE A 47 1.63 17.44 -6.24
CA ILE A 47 1.23 17.38 -4.83
C ILE A 47 2.47 17.36 -3.92
N ARG A 48 3.52 16.57 -4.27
CA ARG A 48 4.77 16.54 -3.49
C ARG A 48 5.40 17.92 -3.45
N ARG A 49 5.59 18.56 -4.61
CA ARG A 49 6.23 19.90 -4.70
C ARG A 49 5.46 20.95 -3.93
N SER A 50 4.13 21.02 -4.10
CA SER A 50 3.30 22.01 -3.41
C SER A 50 3.31 21.82 -1.88
N SER A 51 3.36 20.58 -1.40
CA SER A 51 3.44 20.27 0.03
C SER A 51 4.78 20.70 0.64
N ILE A 52 5.89 20.40 -0.03
CA ILE A 52 7.24 20.82 0.40
C ILE A 52 7.35 22.34 0.41
N GLU A 53 6.83 23.01 -0.63
CA GLU A 53 6.87 24.47 -0.73
C GLU A 53 6.00 25.13 0.36
N ALA A 54 4.81 24.59 0.62
CA ALA A 54 3.95 25.05 1.70
C ALA A 54 4.61 24.84 3.08
N GLY A 55 5.27 23.71 3.29
CA GLY A 55 6.08 23.44 4.48
C GLY A 55 7.22 24.46 4.63
N ARG A 56 7.92 24.75 3.53
CA ARG A 56 8.99 25.74 3.48
C ARG A 56 8.50 27.14 3.82
N ARG A 57 7.33 27.54 3.31
CA ARG A 57 6.74 28.85 3.58
C ARG A 57 6.32 29.02 5.04
N LYS A 58 5.81 27.94 5.67
CA LYS A 58 5.31 27.98 7.05
C LYS A 58 6.40 27.81 8.11
N GLY A 59 7.43 27.02 7.84
CA GLY A 59 8.45 26.64 8.83
C GLY A 59 9.88 26.61 8.30
N GLY A 60 10.15 27.22 7.15
CA GLY A 60 11.49 27.22 6.55
C GLY A 60 11.98 25.81 6.20
N LEU A 61 13.28 25.58 6.30
CA LEU A 61 13.88 24.28 5.99
C LEU A 61 13.27 23.13 6.84
N ALA A 62 13.03 23.38 8.12
CA ALA A 62 12.42 22.42 9.03
C ALA A 62 10.99 22.06 8.60
N GLY A 63 10.20 23.04 8.18
CA GLY A 63 8.83 22.80 7.68
C GLY A 63 8.80 22.02 6.36
N ALA A 64 9.78 22.24 5.48
CA ALA A 64 9.94 21.46 4.24
C ALA A 64 10.28 19.99 4.54
N ALA A 65 11.21 19.74 5.47
CA ALA A 65 11.58 18.40 5.90
C ALA A 65 10.39 17.67 6.60
N LEU A 66 9.61 18.39 7.41
CA LEU A 66 8.42 17.84 8.05
C LEU A 66 7.35 17.48 7.01
N ALA A 67 7.10 18.35 6.03
CA ALA A 67 6.17 18.05 4.94
C ALA A 67 6.62 16.84 4.11
N GLY A 68 7.91 16.72 3.84
CA GLY A 68 8.47 15.58 3.12
C GLY A 68 8.40 14.27 3.89
N SER A 69 8.68 14.31 5.20
CA SER A 69 8.57 13.12 6.06
C SER A 69 7.11 12.66 6.22
N MET A 70 6.15 13.57 6.32
CA MET A 70 4.72 13.21 6.36
C MET A 70 4.26 12.56 5.06
N LEU A 71 4.78 13.01 3.92
CA LEU A 71 4.47 12.40 2.63
C LEU A 71 5.07 11.00 2.51
N ALA A 72 6.32 10.81 2.94
CA ALA A 72 6.94 9.49 2.96
C ALA A 72 6.24 8.51 3.91
N LEU A 73 5.79 8.98 5.08
CA LEU A 73 5.00 8.17 6.01
C LEU A 73 3.66 7.72 5.42
N ARG A 74 3.00 8.60 4.66
CA ARG A 74 1.78 8.26 3.92
C ARG A 74 2.06 7.15 2.90
N ASP A 75 3.10 7.29 2.09
CA ASP A 75 3.45 6.30 1.05
C ASP A 75 3.75 4.92 1.67
N ILE A 76 4.39 4.88 2.85
CA ILE A 76 4.63 3.63 3.59
C ILE A 76 3.32 3.03 4.13
N TYR A 77 2.42 3.86 4.66
CA TYR A 77 1.15 3.40 5.24
C TYR A 77 0.14 2.93 4.19
N GLU A 78 0.00 3.68 3.09
CA GLU A 78 -0.95 3.40 2.02
C GLU A 78 -0.48 2.20 1.15
N GLY A 79 0.81 1.87 1.23
CA GLY A 79 1.44 0.78 0.48
C GLY A 79 1.73 1.17 -0.97
N PRO A 80 2.55 0.38 -1.69
CA PRO A 80 2.80 0.62 -3.11
C PRO A 80 1.46 0.67 -3.85
N PRO A 81 1.29 1.56 -4.85
CA PRO A 81 0.11 1.54 -5.70
C PRO A 81 -0.04 0.12 -6.25
N LYS A 82 -1.13 -0.55 -5.87
CA LYS A 82 -1.38 -1.92 -6.32
C LYS A 82 -1.58 -1.85 -7.83
N ASP A 83 -0.83 -2.66 -8.56
CA ASP A 83 -1.14 -2.91 -9.96
C ASP A 83 -2.62 -3.31 -10.04
N GLN A 84 -3.39 -2.54 -10.81
CA GLN A 84 -4.80 -2.81 -11.03
C GLN A 84 -4.88 -4.09 -11.86
N LEU A 85 -4.89 -5.24 -11.17
CA LEU A 85 -5.42 -6.47 -11.73
C LEU A 85 -6.85 -6.15 -12.21
N PRO A 86 -7.25 -6.56 -13.43
CA PRO A 86 -8.60 -6.32 -13.92
C PRO A 86 -9.59 -6.87 -12.90
N ILE A 87 -10.27 -5.98 -12.19
CA ILE A 87 -11.40 -6.36 -11.36
C ILE A 87 -12.56 -6.52 -12.34
N GLU A 88 -12.81 -7.76 -12.76
CA GLU A 88 -14.05 -8.09 -13.47
C GLU A 88 -15.20 -7.90 -12.47
N ILE A 89 -15.77 -6.71 -12.47
CA ILE A 89 -17.02 -6.44 -11.78
C ILE A 89 -18.10 -7.03 -12.68
N GLU A 90 -18.49 -8.27 -12.43
CA GLU A 90 -19.77 -8.78 -12.93
C GLU A 90 -20.84 -7.83 -12.42
N ALA A 91 -21.40 -7.02 -13.33
CA ALA A 91 -22.50 -6.14 -13.02
C ALA A 91 -23.65 -7.02 -12.51
N SER A 92 -23.93 -6.94 -11.21
CA SER A 92 -25.02 -7.64 -10.57
C SER A 92 -26.31 -7.37 -11.35
N GLY A 93 -26.81 -8.38 -12.05
CA GLY A 93 -28.17 -8.36 -12.56
C GLY A 93 -29.19 -8.21 -11.41
N GLU A 94 -30.46 -8.11 -11.79
CA GLU A 94 -31.60 -8.09 -10.87
C GLU A 94 -31.39 -9.10 -9.73
N PRO A 95 -31.45 -8.67 -8.45
CA PRO A 95 -31.25 -9.57 -7.33
C PRO A 95 -32.30 -10.69 -7.38
N HIS A 96 -31.84 -11.93 -7.20
CA HIS A 96 -32.71 -13.09 -7.18
C HIS A 96 -33.69 -13.02 -5.99
N ASP A 97 -34.98 -13.24 -6.24
CA ASP A 97 -36.05 -13.25 -5.22
C ASP A 97 -36.03 -14.60 -4.48
N VAL A 98 -35.13 -14.73 -3.50
CA VAL A 98 -34.95 -15.96 -2.70
C VAL A 98 -36.24 -16.38 -2.01
N ASP A 99 -37.12 -15.43 -1.66
CA ASP A 99 -38.41 -15.71 -1.02
C ASP A 99 -39.39 -16.41 -1.97
N ARG A 100 -39.24 -16.23 -3.29
CA ARG A 100 -40.05 -16.88 -4.32
C ARG A 100 -39.40 -18.13 -4.88
N ASP A 101 -38.10 -18.06 -5.14
CA ASP A 101 -37.38 -19.00 -5.98
C ASP A 101 -36.54 -20.01 -5.16
N GLY A 102 -36.26 -19.70 -3.90
CA GLY A 102 -35.43 -20.51 -3.01
C GLY A 102 -33.93 -20.37 -3.30
N ILE A 103 -33.13 -21.32 -2.83
CA ILE A 103 -31.68 -21.36 -3.08
C ILE A 103 -31.34 -22.73 -3.68
N SER A 104 -30.58 -22.75 -4.78
CA SER A 104 -29.98 -23.95 -5.33
C SER A 104 -28.54 -23.66 -5.78
N MET A 105 -27.59 -24.47 -5.31
CA MET A 105 -26.18 -24.38 -5.73
C MET A 105 -25.46 -25.70 -5.51
N THR A 106 -24.40 -25.94 -6.28
CA THR A 106 -23.51 -27.08 -6.09
C THR A 106 -22.23 -26.61 -5.41
N VAL A 107 -21.87 -27.22 -4.28
CA VAL A 107 -20.63 -26.94 -3.53
C VAL A 107 -19.81 -28.22 -3.47
N ASP A 108 -18.62 -28.20 -4.08
CA ASP A 108 -17.72 -29.37 -4.11
C ASP A 108 -18.39 -30.67 -4.60
N GLY A 109 -19.22 -30.54 -5.64
CA GLY A 109 -19.99 -31.66 -6.20
C GLY A 109 -21.21 -32.10 -5.37
N VAL A 110 -21.55 -31.39 -4.29
CA VAL A 110 -22.74 -31.62 -3.48
C VAL A 110 -23.82 -30.60 -3.81
N ASP A 111 -25.00 -31.08 -4.19
CA ASP A 111 -26.15 -30.21 -4.45
C ASP A 111 -26.81 -29.77 -3.14
N VAL A 112 -26.81 -28.46 -2.90
CA VAL A 112 -27.44 -27.81 -1.76
C VAL A 112 -28.68 -27.07 -2.24
N SER A 113 -29.84 -27.38 -1.66
CA SER A 113 -31.09 -26.71 -1.98
C SER A 113 -31.91 -26.36 -0.74
N SER A 114 -32.47 -25.15 -0.73
CA SER A 114 -33.48 -24.69 0.23
C SER A 114 -34.73 -24.23 -0.54
N PRO A 115 -35.91 -24.83 -0.30
CA PRO A 115 -37.14 -24.39 -0.93
C PRO A 115 -37.59 -22.99 -0.43
N PRO A 116 -38.44 -22.27 -1.18
CA PRO A 116 -39.05 -21.02 -0.75
C PRO A 116 -39.82 -21.17 0.57
N LEU A 117 -39.76 -20.15 1.44
CA LEU A 117 -40.49 -20.15 2.70
C LEU A 117 -41.98 -19.78 2.49
N PRO A 118 -42.90 -20.33 3.29
CA PRO A 118 -44.28 -19.86 3.31
C PRO A 118 -44.34 -18.38 3.68
N ARG A 119 -45.10 -17.58 2.93
CA ARG A 119 -45.36 -16.18 3.30
C ARG A 119 -46.19 -16.14 4.58
N LEU A 120 -45.71 -15.42 5.57
CA LEU A 120 -46.48 -15.07 6.75
C LEU A 120 -47.32 -13.83 6.43
N ASP A 121 -48.63 -13.92 6.66
CA ASP A 121 -49.48 -12.75 6.59
C ASP A 121 -49.08 -11.77 7.72
N PRO A 122 -49.09 -10.45 7.46
CA PRO A 122 -48.81 -9.47 8.49
C PRO A 122 -49.87 -9.58 9.61
N PRO A 123 -49.47 -9.41 10.89
CA PRO A 123 -50.44 -9.34 11.99
C PRO A 123 -51.34 -8.10 11.84
N ASP A 124 -52.62 -8.25 12.17
CA ASP A 124 -53.62 -7.16 12.21
C ASP A 124 -53.27 -6.05 13.22
#